data_AF-A0A090QZD7-F1
#
_entry.id   AF-A0A090QZD7-F1
#
_cell.length_a   1.000
_cell.length_b   1.000
_cell.length_c   1.000
_cell.angle_alpha   90.00
_cell.angle_beta   90.00
_cell.angle_gamma   90.00
#
_symmetry.space_group_name_H-M   'P 1'
#
loop_
_entity.id
_entity.type
_entity.pdbx_description
1 polymer ?
#
loop_
_entity_poly.entity_id
_entity_poly.type
_entity_poly.pdbx_seq_one_letter_code
_entity_poly.pdbx_strand_id
1 'polypeptide(L)' 'MREPFPSATSQCSQIFGEITPQSPLQLTSRMAESGVIFSDGIEQDAISFNAGTVATITLSDKTGSLVVG' A
#
# COMPACT_ATOMS: atom_id res chain seq x y z
N MET A 1 -0.36 1.54 17.35
CA MET A 1 0.12 0.67 16.26
C MET A 1 1.64 0.63 16.28
N ARG A 2 2.26 -0.54 16.07
CA ARG A 2 3.66 -0.61 15.65
C ARG A 2 3.63 -0.92 14.17
N GLU A 3 4.27 -0.10 13.34
CA GLU A 3 4.53 -0.50 11.96
C GLU A 3 5.42 -1.77 12.00
N PRO A 4 5.09 -2.83 11.24
CA PRO A 4 5.97 -3.97 11.08
C PRO A 4 7.18 -3.56 10.23
N PHE A 5 8.11 -2.82 10.84
CA PHE A 5 9.43 -2.60 10.31
C PHE A 5 10.25 -3.90 10.44
N PRO A 6 11.19 -4.20 9.53
CA PRO A 6 12.00 -5.43 9.60
C PRO A 6 12.49 -5.71 11.01
N SER A 7 12.19 -6.91 11.50
CA SER A 7 12.64 -7.44 12.77
C SER A 7 13.87 -8.32 12.57
N ALA A 8 14.45 -8.86 13.65
CA ALA A 8 15.56 -9.80 13.54
C ALA A 8 15.24 -11.03 12.66
N THR A 9 13.95 -11.37 12.48
CA THR A 9 13.49 -12.52 11.69
C THR A 9 12.72 -12.14 10.42
N SER A 10 12.38 -10.86 10.22
CA SER A 10 11.71 -10.37 9.02
C SER A 10 12.60 -9.38 8.28
N GLN A 11 13.05 -9.75 7.08
CA GLN A 11 13.79 -8.84 6.21
C GLN A 11 12.82 -7.94 5.41
N CYS A 12 13.30 -6.77 5.02
CA CYS A 12 12.61 -5.91 4.07
C CYS A 12 13.56 -5.64 2.90
N SER A 13 13.23 -6.17 1.72
CA SER A 13 14.05 -6.00 0.52
C SER A 13 13.78 -4.68 -0.21
N GLN A 14 12.67 -4.02 0.08
CA GLN A 14 12.22 -2.78 -0.57
C GLN A 14 11.79 -1.78 0.50
N ILE A 15 12.68 -0.85 0.82
CA ILE A 15 12.48 0.16 1.87
C ILE A 15 12.12 1.52 1.25
N PHE A 16 12.57 1.76 0.02
CA PHE A 16 12.32 2.96 -0.77
C PHE A 16 12.39 2.62 -2.26
N GLY A 17 11.63 3.33 -3.09
CA GLY A 17 11.64 3.17 -4.53
C GLY A 17 10.71 4.16 -5.21
N GLU A 18 10.67 4.09 -6.54
CA GLU A 18 9.79 4.90 -7.38
C GLU A 18 8.71 4.00 -8.00
N ILE A 19 7.47 4.49 -8.01
CA ILE A 19 6.35 3.82 -8.68
C ILE A 19 6.12 4.53 -10.02
N THR A 20 6.18 3.78 -11.11
CA THR A 20 5.87 4.26 -12.46
C THR A 20 4.77 3.41 -13.08
N PRO A 21 4.11 3.84 -14.17
CA PRO A 21 3.14 3.01 -14.87
C PRO A 21 3.71 1.66 -15.33
N GLN A 22 5.01 1.62 -15.66
CA GLN A 22 5.72 0.42 -16.09
C GLN A 22 6.27 -0.43 -14.92
N SER A 23 6.34 0.15 -13.72
CA SER A 23 6.85 -0.49 -12.51
C SER A 23 5.93 -0.19 -11.31
N PRO A 24 4.76 -0.85 -11.24
CA PRO A 24 3.84 -0.70 -10.12
C PRO A 24 4.36 -1.42 -8.87
N LEU A 25 3.94 -0.95 -7.69
CA LEU A 25 4.17 -1.67 -6.43
C LEU A 25 3.10 -2.76 -6.26
N GLN A 26 3.53 -4.02 -6.16
CA GLN A 26 2.63 -5.15 -5.89
C GLN A 26 2.83 -5.66 -4.46
N LEU A 27 1.75 -5.72 -3.70
CA LEU A 27 1.72 -6.25 -2.34
C LEU A 27 0.83 -7.48 -2.30
N THR A 28 1.33 -8.59 -1.74
CA THR A 28 0.54 -9.80 -1.50
C THR A 28 0.30 -9.95 -0.01
N SER A 29 -0.96 -10.06 0.39
CA SER A 29 -1.28 -10.29 1.80
C SER A 29 -0.98 -11.73 2.21
N ARG A 30 -0.36 -11.88 3.38
CA ARG A 30 -0.22 -13.16 4.10
C ARG A 30 -0.97 -13.15 5.42
N MET A 31 -1.81 -12.14 5.67
CA MET A 31 -2.62 -12.04 6.88
C MET A 31 -3.82 -12.97 6.78
N ALA A 32 -3.95 -13.92 7.71
CA ALA A 32 -5.06 -14.88 7.68
C ALA A 32 -6.44 -14.18 7.72
N GLU A 33 -6.57 -13.14 8.54
CA GLU A 33 -7.81 -12.38 8.73
C GLU A 33 -7.52 -10.94 9.16
N SER A 34 -8.54 -10.08 9.08
CA SER A 34 -8.52 -8.68 9.49
C SER A 34 -7.43 -7.82 8.83
N GLY A 35 -6.89 -8.26 7.69
CA GLY A 35 -5.99 -7.44 6.88
C GLY A 35 -6.79 -6.34 6.19
N VAL A 36 -6.29 -5.11 6.24
CA VAL A 36 -6.95 -3.95 5.62
C VAL A 36 -5.94 -3.02 4.96
N ILE A 37 -6.39 -2.31 3.92
CA ILE A 37 -5.70 -1.16 3.33
C ILE A 37 -6.66 0.03 3.42
N PHE A 38 -6.15 1.18 3.83
CA PHE A 38 -6.86 2.46 3.84
C PHE A 38 -5.91 3.59 3.44
N SER A 39 -6.45 4.72 3.01
CA SER A 39 -5.66 5.90 2.62
C SER A 39 -6.00 7.10 3.50
N ASP A 40 -5.13 8.11 3.48
CA ASP A 40 -5.35 9.43 4.12
C ASP A 40 -5.63 9.39 5.64
N GLY A 41 -5.30 8.27 6.30
CA GLY A 41 -5.55 8.06 7.73
C GLY A 41 -7.01 7.79 8.09
N ILE A 42 -7.87 7.46 7.12
CA ILE A 42 -9.31 7.24 7.33
C ILE A 42 -9.57 5.73 7.40
N GLU A 43 -9.64 5.13 8.58
CA GLU A 43 -9.86 3.67 8.69
C GLU A 43 -11.29 3.24 8.31
N GLN A 44 -12.25 4.17 8.33
CA GLN A 44 -13.65 3.86 8.07
C GLN A 44 -13.94 3.52 6.60
N ASP A 45 -13.04 3.88 5.68
CA ASP A 45 -13.13 3.56 4.25
C ASP A 45 -12.23 2.38 3.83
N ALA A 46 -11.69 1.65 4.81
CA ALA A 46 -10.76 0.56 4.58
C ALA A 46 -11.35 -0.56 3.70
N ILE A 47 -10.49 -1.11 2.84
CA ILE A 47 -10.79 -2.28 2.03
C ILE A 47 -10.14 -3.53 2.61
N SER A 48 -10.77 -4.69 2.43
CA SER A 48 -10.25 -5.98 2.91
C SER A 48 -9.00 -6.42 2.12
N PHE A 49 -7.98 -6.85 2.85
CA PHE A 49 -6.68 -7.29 2.33
C PHE A 49 -6.17 -8.55 3.06
N ASN A 50 -6.98 -9.61 3.01
CA ASN A 50 -6.67 -10.90 3.62
C ASN A 50 -5.82 -11.80 2.70
N ALA A 51 -5.35 -12.93 3.24
CA ALA A 51 -4.48 -13.86 2.54
C ALA A 51 -5.05 -14.29 1.18
N GLY A 52 -4.19 -14.28 0.17
CA GLY A 52 -4.57 -14.56 -1.23
C GLY A 52 -4.92 -13.30 -2.04
N THR A 53 -5.08 -12.14 -1.40
CA THR A 53 -5.27 -10.87 -2.10
C THR A 53 -3.94 -10.27 -2.56
N VAL A 54 -3.94 -9.71 -3.77
CA VAL A 54 -2.85 -8.90 -4.32
C VAL A 54 -3.35 -7.47 -4.54
N ALA A 55 -2.70 -6.50 -3.91
CA ALA A 55 -2.92 -5.08 -4.13
C ALA A 55 -1.85 -4.55 -5.09
N THR A 56 -2.27 -3.78 -6.09
CA THR A 56 -1.36 -3.12 -7.05
C THR A 56 -1.51 -1.62 -6.90
N ILE A 57 -0.43 -0.94 -6.50
CA ILE A 57 -0.35 0.51 -6.38
C ILE A 57 0.41 1.05 -7.61
N THR A 58 -0.23 1.96 -8.34
CA THR A 58 0.34 2.62 -9.52
C THR A 58 -0.17 4.06 -9.62
N LEU A 59 0.37 4.83 -10.56
CA LEU A 59 -0.11 6.19 -10.81
C LEU A 59 -1.54 6.16 -11.35
N SER A 60 -2.38 7.02 -10.80
CA SER A 60 -3.76 7.21 -11.28
C SER A 60 -3.75 7.96 -12.62
N ASP A 61 -4.65 7.59 -13.53
CA ASP A 61 -4.93 8.35 -14.76
C ASP A 61 -5.54 9.73 -14.47
N LYS A 62 -6.01 9.95 -13.23
CA LYS A 62 -6.56 11.21 -12.77
C LYS A 62 -5.54 11.97 -11.94
N THR A 63 -5.30 13.23 -12.31
CA THR A 63 -4.42 14.16 -11.59
C THR A 63 -5.23 15.30 -10.96
N GLY A 64 -4.96 15.61 -9.69
CA GLY A 64 -5.49 16.82 -9.06
C GLY A 64 -4.75 18.07 -9.55
N SER A 65 -5.48 19.07 -10.04
CA SER A 65 -4.91 20.36 -10.45
C SER A 65 -5.24 21.42 -9.41
N LEU A 66 -4.21 22.02 -8.82
CA LEU A 66 -4.36 23.16 -7.92
C LEU A 66 -4.43 24.45 -8.75
N VAL A 67 -5.53 25.18 -8.67
CA VAL A 67 -5.68 26.48 -9.32
C VAL A 67 -5.13 27.55 -8.37
N VAL A 68 -4.12 28.29 -8.81
CA VAL A 68 -3.58 29.46 -8.12
C VAL A 68 -3.97 30.71 -8.91
N GLY A 69 -4.52 31.71 -8.20
CA GLY A 69 -4.94 32.99 -8.75
C GLY A 69 -4.29 34.15 -8.00
#